data_AF-A0A958H3E0-F1
#
_entry.id   AF-A0A958H3E0-F1
#
_cell.length_a   1.000
_cell.length_b   1.000
_cell.length_c   1.000
_cell.angle_alpha   90.00
_cell.angle_beta   90.00
_cell.angle_gamma   90.00
#
_symmetry.space_group_name_H-M   'P 1'
#
loop_
_entity.id
_entity.type
_entity.pdbx_description
1 polymer ?
#
loop_
_entity_poly.entity_id
_entity_poly.type
_entity_poly.pdbx_seq_one_letter_code
_entity_poly.pdbx_strand_id
1 'polypeptide(L)'
;MPNPTVTLHTTNFRAIRVTLLLLLTGGFALRLYRLGEQSLWYDETVSAFLAGQSIPALIAHTARDIHPPGYYLLLHGWATLAGNSEFSLA
;
A
#
# COMPACT_ATOMS: atom_id res chain seq x y z
N MET A 1 7.98 -38.23 -45.41
CA MET A 1 8.51 -37.62 -44.17
C MET A 1 7.33 -37.16 -43.33
N PRO A 2 7.21 -37.53 -42.03
CA PRO A 2 6.13 -37.04 -41.20
C PRO A 2 6.34 -35.56 -40.85
N ASN A 3 5.27 -34.78 -40.90
CA ASN A 3 5.26 -33.34 -40.62
C ASN A 3 5.40 -33.09 -39.11
N PRO A 4 6.28 -32.20 -38.62
CA PRO A 4 6.36 -31.88 -37.20
C PRO A 4 5.04 -31.25 -36.75
N THR A 5 4.35 -31.94 -35.84
CA THR A 5 3.12 -31.45 -35.23
C THR A 5 3.48 -30.37 -34.22
N VAL A 6 3.31 -29.10 -34.60
CA VAL A 6 3.48 -27.97 -33.67
C VAL A 6 2.36 -28.05 -32.64
N THR A 7 2.70 -28.43 -31.41
CA THR A 7 1.77 -28.48 -30.28
C THR A 7 1.54 -27.05 -29.78
N LEU A 8 0.34 -26.51 -30.03
CA LEU A 8 -0.05 -25.21 -29.51
C LEU A 8 -0.29 -25.32 -28.00
N HIS A 9 0.58 -24.73 -27.19
CA HIS A 9 0.31 -24.52 -25.77
C HIS A 9 -0.88 -23.55 -25.64
N THR A 10 -2.05 -24.09 -25.32
CA THR A 10 -3.24 -23.30 -25.03
C THR A 10 -3.12 -22.74 -23.60
N THR A 11 -2.85 -21.44 -23.50
CA THR A 11 -2.76 -20.75 -22.21
C THR A 11 -4.15 -20.69 -21.53
N ASN A 12 -4.30 -21.36 -20.39
CA ASN A 12 -5.56 -21.36 -19.64
C ASN A 12 -5.70 -20.07 -18.80
N PHE A 13 -6.29 -19.03 -19.39
CA PHE A 13 -6.50 -17.73 -18.74
C PHE A 13 -7.32 -17.81 -17.45
N ARG A 14 -8.23 -18.78 -17.29
CA ARG A 14 -9.00 -18.95 -16.04
C ARG A 14 -8.08 -19.39 -14.90
N ALA A 15 -7.23 -20.38 -15.16
CA ALA A 15 -6.25 -20.85 -14.18
C ALA A 15 -5.30 -19.71 -13.77
N ILE A 16 -4.80 -18.93 -14.74
CA ILE A 16 -3.94 -17.77 -14.44
C ILE A 16 -4.65 -16.75 -13.55
N ARG A 17 -5.91 -16.39 -13.88
CA ARG A 17 -6.68 -15.43 -13.07
C ARG A 17 -6.88 -15.91 -11.64
N VAL A 18 -7.24 -17.18 -11.46
CA VAL A 18 -7.41 -17.77 -10.13
C VAL A 18 -6.09 -17.75 -9.36
N THR A 19 -4.98 -18.15 -9.98
CA THR A 19 -3.65 -18.10 -9.35
C THR A 19 -3.28 -16.68 -8.96
N LEU A 20 -3.49 -15.69 -9.83
CA LEU A 20 -3.23 -14.28 -9.50
C LEU A 20 -4.08 -13.78 -8.34
N LEU A 21 -5.38 -14.12 -8.33
CA LEU A 21 -6.26 -13.76 -7.22
C LEU A 21 -5.81 -14.38 -5.90
N LEU A 22 -5.41 -15.65 -5.90
CA LEU A 22 -4.89 -16.32 -4.72
C LEU A 22 -3.59 -15.67 -4.21
N LEU A 23 -2.68 -15.32 -5.12
CA LEU A 23 -1.44 -14.64 -4.75
C LEU A 23 -1.69 -13.25 -4.18
N LEU A 24 -2.57 -12.46 -4.81
CA LEU A 24 -2.89 -11.10 -4.35
C LEU A 24 -3.61 -11.13 -3.00
N THR A 25 -4.61 -11.98 -2.84
CA THR A 25 -5.37 -12.09 -1.58
C THR A 25 -4.54 -12.71 -0.47
N GLY A 26 -3.75 -13.75 -0.76
CA GLY A 26 -2.82 -14.35 0.20
C GLY A 26 -1.73 -13.38 0.64
N GLY A 27 -1.13 -12.65 -0.31
CA GLY A 27 -0.14 -11.61 -0.02
C GLY A 27 -0.71 -10.45 0.80
N PHE A 28 -1.93 -10.01 0.48
CA PHE A 28 -2.64 -8.99 1.25
C PHE A 28 -2.92 -9.45 2.69
N ALA A 29 -3.44 -10.67 2.86
CA ALA A 29 -3.69 -11.24 4.19
C ALA A 29 -2.41 -11.34 5.03
N LEU A 30 -1.31 -11.77 4.41
CA LEU A 30 -0.01 -11.82 5.09
C LEU A 30 0.50 -10.43 5.50
N ARG A 31 0.23 -9.38 4.70
CA ARG A 31 0.63 -8.02 5.02
C ARG A 31 -0.19 -7.41 6.16
N LEU A 32 -1.45 -7.81 6.30
CA LEU A 32 -2.29 -7.40 7.43
C LEU A 32 -2.01 -8.21 8.71
N TYR A 33 -1.42 -9.40 8.58
CA TYR A 33 -1.11 -10.24 9.73
C TYR A 33 -0.11 -9.54 10.65
N ARG A 34 -0.57 -9.20 11.87
CA ARG A 34 0.18 -8.47 12.91
C ARG A 34 0.55 -7.02 12.54
N LEU A 35 -0.16 -6.42 11.59
CA LEU A 35 -0.05 -4.99 11.33
C LEU A 35 -0.44 -4.21 12.60
N GLY A 36 0.34 -3.21 12.99
CA GLY A 36 0.11 -2.44 14.22
C GLY A 36 0.44 -3.15 15.54
N GLU A 37 1.07 -4.34 15.52
CA GLU A 37 1.60 -4.95 16.76
C GLU A 37 2.98 -4.40 17.17
N GLN A 38 3.66 -3.72 16.25
CA GLN A 38 4.95 -3.07 16.52
C GLN A 38 4.72 -1.57 16.62
N SER A 39 5.39 -0.91 17.58
CA SER A 39 5.38 0.54 17.66
C SER A 39 5.94 1.16 16.39
N LEU A 40 5.41 2.34 16.04
CA LEU A 40 5.85 3.09 14.87
C LEU A 40 7.33 3.43 14.95
N TRP A 41 7.98 3.36 13.79
CA TRP A 41 9.34 3.83 13.62
C TRP A 41 9.37 5.36 13.66
N TYR A 42 10.56 5.93 13.75
CA TYR A 42 10.71 7.38 13.90
C TYR A 42 10.09 8.15 12.71
N ASP A 43 10.37 7.73 11.49
CA ASP A 43 9.86 8.31 10.25
C ASP A 43 8.35 8.11 10.07
N GLU A 44 7.82 6.96 10.49
CA GLU A 44 6.38 6.71 10.56
C GLU A 44 5.69 7.65 11.56
N THR A 45 6.31 7.88 12.72
CA THR A 45 5.79 8.81 13.74
C THR A 45 5.79 10.25 13.23
N VAL A 46 6.85 10.68 12.53
CA VAL A 46 6.91 12.00 11.88
C VAL A 46 5.81 12.13 10.84
N SER A 47 5.58 11.08 10.05
CA SER A 47 4.53 11.05 9.02
C SER A 47 3.13 11.12 9.62
N ALA A 48 2.86 10.32 10.65
CA ALA A 48 1.61 10.35 11.43
C ALA A 48 1.38 11.73 12.07
N PHE A 49 2.42 12.34 12.64
CA PHE A 49 2.34 13.67 13.23
C PHE A 49 1.98 14.74 12.19
N LEU A 50 2.65 14.76 11.04
CA LEU A 50 2.37 15.72 9.96
C LEU A 50 0.99 15.52 9.35
N ALA A 51 0.59 14.28 9.13
CA ALA A 51 -0.75 13.93 8.65
C ALA A 51 -1.84 14.30 9.68
N GLY A 52 -1.52 14.34 10.97
CA GLY A 52 -2.45 14.79 12.02
C GLY A 52 -2.65 16.31 12.09
N GLN A 53 -1.85 17.11 11.38
CA GLN A 53 -2.01 18.57 11.36
C GLN A 53 -3.15 19.02 10.44
N SER A 54 -3.54 20.29 10.59
CA SER A 54 -4.44 20.91 9.60
C SER A 54 -3.75 21.01 8.24
N ILE A 55 -4.51 20.87 7.15
CA ILE A 55 -3.97 20.93 5.78
C ILE A 55 -3.10 22.18 5.55
N PRO A 56 -3.49 23.40 5.97
CA PRO A 56 -2.62 24.57 5.81
C PRO A 56 -1.30 24.46 6.57
N ALA A 57 -1.32 23.90 7.79
CA ALA A 57 -0.12 23.73 8.61
C ALA A 57 0.83 22.68 8.01
N LEU A 58 0.29 21.55 7.55
CA LEU A 58 1.01 20.51 6.83
C LEU A 58 1.70 21.07 5.58
N ILE A 59 0.97 21.82 4.76
CA ILE A 59 1.54 22.45 3.54
C ILE A 59 2.62 23.46 3.92
N ALA A 60 2.38 24.31 4.91
CA ALA A 60 3.37 25.29 5.37
C ALA A 60 4.64 24.63 5.92
N HIS A 61 4.51 23.48 6.58
CA HIS A 61 5.63 22.70 7.11
C HIS A 61 6.45 22.09 5.96
N THR A 62 5.79 21.34 5.09
CA THR A 62 6.42 20.63 3.96
C THR A 62 6.97 21.56 2.89
N ALA A 63 6.46 22.78 2.76
CA ALA A 63 7.04 23.81 1.89
C ALA A 63 8.47 24.23 2.28
N ARG A 64 8.92 23.90 3.49
CA ARG A 64 10.28 24.14 3.99
C ARG A 64 11.07 22.83 4.18
N ASP A 65 10.49 21.69 3.80
CA ASP A 65 11.10 20.36 3.88
C ASP A 65 11.60 19.92 2.50
N ILE A 66 12.40 18.85 2.47
CA ILE A 66 12.83 18.15 1.25
C ILE A 66 11.64 17.35 0.66
N HIS A 67 10.68 16.93 1.50
CA HIS A 67 9.56 16.08 1.09
C HIS A 67 8.32 16.91 0.71
N PRO A 68 7.86 16.85 -0.55
CA PRO A 68 6.64 17.52 -0.97
C PRO A 68 5.38 17.01 -0.23
N PRO A 69 4.33 17.83 -0.07
CA PRO A 69 3.16 17.51 0.76
C PRO A 69 2.33 16.31 0.30
N GLY A 70 2.49 15.85 -0.94
CA GLY A 70 1.56 14.89 -1.56
C GLY A 70 1.35 13.61 -0.74
N TYR A 71 2.43 13.03 -0.22
CA TYR A 71 2.35 11.85 0.63
C TYR A 71 1.58 12.12 1.93
N TYR A 72 1.90 13.19 2.65
CA TYR A 72 1.25 13.54 3.91
C TYR A 72 -0.22 13.94 3.74
N LEU A 73 -0.58 14.55 2.60
CA LEU A 73 -1.98 14.87 2.27
C LEU A 73 -2.81 13.61 2.03
N LEU A 74 -2.24 12.62 1.33
CA LEU A 74 -2.90 11.33 1.15
C LEU A 74 -3.06 10.61 2.49
N LEU A 75 -2.01 10.65 3.33
CA LEU A 75 -2.06 10.06 4.67
C LEU A 75 -3.07 10.78 5.58
N HIS A 76 -3.19 12.11 5.51
CA HIS A 76 -4.22 12.88 6.20
C HIS A 76 -5.62 12.43 5.78
N GLY A 77 -5.86 12.31 4.46
CA GLY A 77 -7.11 11.78 3.92
C GLY A 77 -7.41 10.38 4.42
N TRP A 78 -6.43 9.48 4.39
CA TRP A 78 -6.60 8.13 4.92
C TRP A 78 -6.91 8.12 6.41
N ALA A 79 -6.15 8.86 7.22
CA ALA A 79 -6.34 8.97 8.66
C ALA A 79 -7.74 9.50 9.02
N THR A 80 -8.27 10.46 8.25
CA THR A 80 -9.66 10.93 8.43
C THR A 80 -10.72 9.87 8.14
N LEU A 81 -10.44 8.88 7.28
CA LEU A 81 -11.38 7.83 6.90
C LEU A 81 -11.24 6.57 7.77
N ALA A 82 -10.00 6.15 8.04
CA ALA A 82 -9.64 4.91 8.72
C ALA A 82 -9.29 5.11 10.21
N GLY A 83 -9.22 6.36 10.68
CA GLY A 83 -8.81 6.72 12.04
C GLY A 83 -7.30 6.84 12.22
N ASN A 84 -6.89 7.25 13.43
CA ASN A 84 -5.50 7.57 13.79
C ASN A 84 -4.84 6.48 14.65
N SER A 85 -5.27 5.22 14.54
CA SER A 85 -4.63 4.11 15.26
C SER A 85 -3.31 3.70 14.58
N GLU A 86 -2.41 3.03 15.30
CA GLU A 86 -1.19 2.47 14.71
C GLU A 86 -1.50 1.52 13.57
N PHE A 87 -2.56 0.70 13.70
CA PHE A 87 -3.02 -0.18 12.62
C PHE A 87 -3.39 0.58 11.34
N SER A 88 -3.97 1.77 11.45
CA SER A 88 -4.37 2.57 10.30
C SER A 88 -3.22 3.37 9.70
N LEU A 89 -2.15 3.62 10.47
CA LEU A 89 -1.02 4.49 10.08
C LEU A 89 0.27 3.73 9.75
N ALA A 90 0.35 2.43 10.08
CA ALA A 90 1.42 1.51 9.70
C ALA A 90 1.22 0.91 8.29
#